data_AF-A0A3B8S1L4-F1
#
_entry.id   AF-A0A3B8S1L4-F1
#
_cell.length_a   1.000
_cell.length_b   1.000
_cell.length_c   1.000
_cell.angle_alpha   90.00
_cell.angle_beta   90.00
_cell.angle_gamma   90.00
#
_symmetry.space_group_name_H-M   'P 1'
#
loop_
_entity.id
_entity.type
_entity.pdbx_description
1 polymer ?
#
loop_
_entity_poly.entity_id
_entity_poly.type
_entity_poly.pdbx_seq_one_letter_code
_entity_poly.pdbx_strand_id
1 'polypeptide(L)' 'MIKKTWQTPTNLLLLMSVSLPIAFATWMALLNNFVIERAAFTGA' A
#
# COMPACT_ATOMS: atom_id res chain seq x y z
N MET A 1 27.52 -19.29 10.84
CA MET A 1 26.62 -18.51 9.94
C MET A 1 25.21 -18.59 10.52
N ILE A 2 24.63 -17.48 10.99
CA ILE A 2 23.30 -17.48 11.65
C ILE A 2 22.23 -17.69 10.57
N LYS A 3 21.40 -18.74 10.69
CA LYS A 3 20.26 -18.95 9.80
C LYS A 3 19.14 -17.96 10.16
N LYS A 4 18.74 -17.11 9.21
CA LYS A 4 17.60 -16.20 9.37
C LYS A 4 16.30 -16.96 9.15
N THR A 5 15.68 -17.42 10.24
CA THR A 5 14.47 -18.25 10.24
C THR A 5 13.23 -17.54 9.67
N TRP A 6 13.21 -16.21 9.66
CA TRP A 6 12.07 -15.43 9.18
C TRP A 6 12.11 -15.15 7.67
N GLN A 7 13.27 -15.27 7.02
CA GLN A 7 13.45 -14.93 5.60
C GLN A 7 13.07 -16.12 4.70
N THR A 8 11.79 -16.47 4.69
CA THR A 8 11.24 -17.52 3.84
C THR A 8 10.29 -16.94 2.80
N PRO A 9 10.11 -17.60 1.63
CA PRO A 9 9.14 -17.15 0.63
C PRO A 9 7.72 -17.01 1.20
N THR A 10 7.30 -17.94 2.06
CA THR A 10 5.97 -17.89 2.70
C THR A 10 5.79 -16.67 3.59
N ASN A 11 6.81 -16.32 4.39
CA ASN A 11 6.76 -15.14 5.24
C ASN A 11 6.76 -13.85 4.42
N LEU A 12 7.51 -13.83 3.31
CA LEU A 12 7.45 -12.72 2.36
C LEU A 12 6.04 -12.55 1.78
N LEU A 13 5.38 -13.64 1.39
CA LEU A 13 4.01 -13.60 0.87
C LEU A 13 3.02 -13.08 1.93
N LEU A 14 3.16 -13.51 3.18
CA LEU A 14 2.37 -12.98 4.31
C LEU A 14 2.61 -11.49 4.55
N LEU A 15 3.87 -11.03 4.47
CA LEU A 15 4.17 -9.60 4.59
C LEU A 15 3.57 -8.80 3.44
N MET A 16 3.66 -9.32 2.21
CA MET A 16 3.12 -8.67 1.03
C MET A 16 1.58 -8.62 1.07
N SER A 17 0.91 -9.70 1.51
CA SER A 17 -0.56 -9.73 1.57
C SER A 17 -1.15 -8.66 2.47
N VAL A 18 -0.42 -8.24 3.52
CA VAL A 18 -0.81 -7.13 4.40
C VAL A 18 -0.31 -5.78 3.87
N SER A 19 0.92 -5.73 3.35
CA SER A 19 1.55 -4.48 2.89
C SER A 19 0.84 -3.88 1.67
N LEU A 20 0.41 -4.72 0.72
CA LEU A 20 -0.20 -4.26 -0.54
C LEU A 20 -1.54 -3.51 -0.31
N PRO A 21 -2.50 -4.02 0.47
CA PRO A 21 -3.73 -3.29 0.79
C PRO A 21 -3.47 -1.95 1.48
N ILE A 22 -2.46 -1.88 2.38
CA ILE A 22 -2.09 -0.64 3.07
C ILE A 22 -1.53 0.39 2.09
N ALA A 23 -0.63 -0.04 1.20
CA ALA A 23 -0.07 0.83 0.17
C ALA A 23 -1.17 1.34 -0.78
N PHE A 24 -2.09 0.46 -1.18
CA PHE A 24 -3.22 0.82 -2.04
C PHE A 24 -4.15 1.82 -1.36
N ALA A 25 -4.54 1.60 -0.10
CA ALA A 25 -5.38 2.54 0.66
C ALA A 25 -4.71 3.90 0.82
N THR A 26 -3.40 3.93 1.07
CA THR A 26 -2.62 5.16 1.17
C THR A 26 -2.62 5.92 -0.16
N TRP A 27 -2.38 5.23 -1.28
CA TRP A 27 -2.44 5.82 -2.62
C TRP A 27 -3.82 6.39 -2.95
N MET A 28 -4.89 5.65 -2.66
CA MET A 28 -6.26 6.12 -2.86
C MET A 28 -6.57 7.38 -2.06
N ALA A 29 -6.12 7.45 -0.80
CA ALA A 29 -6.31 8.65 0.03
C ALA A 29 -5.57 9.86 -0.55
N LEU A 30 -4.32 9.68 -1.00
CA LEU A 30 -3.53 10.74 -1.62
C LEU A 30 -4.18 11.22 -2.93
N LEU A 31 -4.63 10.31 -3.78
CA LEU A 31 -5.31 10.66 -5.03
C LEU A 31 -6.64 11.37 -4.79
N ASN A 32 -7.46 10.90 -3.85
CA ASN A 32 -8.74 11.53 -3.54
C ASN A 32 -8.55 12.99 -3.08
N ASN A 33 -7.58 13.23 -2.19
CA ASN A 33 -7.24 14.58 -1.74
C ASN A 33 -6.72 15.44 -2.91
N PHE A 34 -5.84 14.89 -3.74
CA PHE A 34 -5.29 15.59 -4.90
C PHE A 34 -6.38 15.98 -5.90
N VAL A 35 -7.31 15.08 -6.21
CA VAL A 35 -8.37 15.30 -7.20
C VAL A 35 -9.31 16.43 -6.77
N ILE A 36 -9.63 16.51 -5.48
CA ILE A 36 -10.46 17.59 -4.93
C ILE A 36 -9.70 18.92 -4.93
N GLU A 37 -8.47 18.95 -4.43
CA GLU A 37 -7.74 20.20 -4.17
C GLU A 37 -7.00 20.75 -5.40
N ARG A 38 -6.48 19.88 -6.26
CA ARG A 38 -5.58 20.24 -7.37
C ARG A 38 -6.23 20.08 -8.74
N ALA A 39 -7.12 19.10 -8.89
CA ALA A 39 -7.87 18.91 -10.14
C ALA A 39 -9.23 19.63 -10.14
N ALA A 40 -9.62 20.27 -9.03
CA ALA A 40 -10.91 20.95 -8.86
C ALA A 40 -12.11 20.07 -9.28
N PHE A 41 -11.99 18.77 -9.05
CA PHE A 41 -13.00 17.82 -9.47
C PHE A 41 -14.22 17.94 -8.56
N THR A 42 -15.36 18.32 -9.13
CA THR A 42 -16.63 18.52 -8.41
C THR A 42 -17.58 17.33 -8.51
N GLY A 43 -17.28 16.34 -9.36
CA GLY A 43 -18.08 15.11 -9.52
C GLY A 43 -19.49 15.29 -10.10
N ALA A 44 -19.83 16.51 -10.54
CA ALA A 44 -21.12 16.87 -11.15
C ALA A 44 -21.06 16.89 -12.68
#